data_AF-A0A521TYS0-F1
#
_entry.id   AF-A0A521TYS0-F1
#
_cell.length_a   1.000
_cell.length_b   1.000
_cell.length_c   1.000
_cell.angle_alpha   90.00
_cell.angle_beta   90.00
_cell.angle_gamma   90.00
#
_symmetry.space_group_name_H-M   'P 1'
#
loop_
_entity.id
_entity.type
_entity.pdbx_description
1 polymer ?
#
loop_
_entity_poly.entity_id
_entity_poly.type
_entity_poly.pdbx_seq_one_letter_code
_entity_poly.pdbx_strand_id
1 'polypeptide(L)' 'MDLASVLILLIVMGAAAFFITRFMGGPRLICTRCDGTGHVDEKWADPSKPGGWHKLEGKCPKCKGKGKV' A
#
# COMPACT_ATOMS: atom_id res chain seq x y z
N MET A 1 -31.58 -14.64 29.96
CA MET A 1 -31.28 -13.75 28.83
C MET A 1 -32.57 -13.60 28.06
N ASP A 2 -33.22 -12.46 28.22
CA ASP A 2 -34.48 -12.18 27.53
C ASP A 2 -34.24 -12.01 26.03
N LEU A 3 -35.27 -12.28 25.22
CA LEU A 3 -35.20 -12.17 23.75
C LEU A 3 -34.66 -10.81 23.30
N ALA A 4 -35.05 -9.74 24.02
CA ALA A 4 -34.57 -8.38 23.79
C ALA A 4 -33.05 -8.26 23.97
N SER A 5 -32.49 -8.88 25.00
CA SER A 5 -31.04 -8.87 25.28
C SER A 5 -30.26 -9.61 24.19
N VAL A 6 -30.80 -10.72 23.67
CA VAL A 6 -30.18 -11.50 22.59
C VAL A 6 -30.17 -10.69 21.28
N LEU A 7 -31.28 -10.04 20.94
CA LEU A 7 -31.40 -9.19 19.75
C LEU A 7 -30.42 -8.01 19.78
N ILE A 8 -30.32 -7.32 20.91
CA ILE A 8 -29.38 -6.20 21.08
C ILE A 8 -27.94 -6.67 20.91
N LEU A 9 -27.58 -7.82 21.50
CA LEU A 9 -26.23 -8.36 21.39
C LEU A 9 -25.85 -8.66 19.93
N LEU A 10 -26.77 -9.25 19.15
CA LEU A 10 -26.56 -9.55 17.74
C LEU A 10 -26.40 -8.29 16.89
N ILE A 11 -27.20 -7.25 17.15
CA ILE A 11 -27.09 -5.95 16.46
C ILE A 11 -25.74 -5.30 16.76
N VAL A 12 -25.31 -5.30 18.03
CA VAL A 12 -24.02 -4.74 18.44
C VAL A 12 -22.86 -5.50 17.81
N MET A 13 -22.92 -6.84 17.78
CA MET A 13 -21.89 -7.65 17.11
C MET A 13 -21.83 -7.41 15.60
N GLY A 14 -22.99 -7.33 14.94
CA GLY A 14 -23.08 -7.03 13.51
C GLY A 14 -22.51 -5.65 13.18
N ALA A 15 -22.87 -4.64 13.97
CA ALA A 15 -22.34 -3.30 13.84
C ALA A 15 -20.82 -3.28 14.07
N ALA A 16 -20.32 -3.93 15.13
CA ALA A 16 -18.89 -4.00 15.41
C ALA A 16 -18.11 -4.65 14.27
N ALA A 17 -18.59 -5.75 13.70
CA ALA A 17 -17.97 -6.41 12.55
C ALA A 17 -17.94 -5.48 11.31
N PHE A 18 -19.03 -4.75 11.05
CA PHE A 18 -19.08 -3.77 9.96
C PHE A 18 -18.08 -2.62 10.18
N PHE A 19 -18.00 -2.08 11.39
CA PHE A 19 -17.05 -1.02 11.71
C PHE A 19 -15.60 -1.51 11.61
N ILE A 20 -15.27 -2.69 12.12
CA ILE A 20 -13.93 -3.26 12.03
C ILE A 20 -13.54 -3.44 10.56
N THR A 21 -14.38 -4.09 9.76
CA THR A 21 -14.06 -4.30 8.33
C THR A 21 -14.00 -2.99 7.54
N ARG A 22 -14.78 -1.98 7.92
CA ARG A 22 -14.80 -0.69 7.22
C ARG A 22 -13.60 0.21 7.54
N PHE A 23 -13.08 0.14 8.77
CA PHE A 23 -12.03 1.04 9.27
C PHE A 23 -10.65 0.39 9.39
N MET A 24 -10.55 -0.94 9.44
CA MET A 24 -9.28 -1.65 9.43
C MET A 24 -8.76 -1.69 7.98
N GLY A 25 -8.11 -0.60 7.58
CA GLY A 25 -7.53 -0.43 6.25
C GLY A 25 -6.67 -1.62 5.86
N GLY A 26 -6.88 -2.12 4.64
CA GLY A 26 -6.21 -3.31 4.12
C GLY A 26 -4.68 -3.23 4.13
N PRO A 27 -3.99 -4.36 3.85
CA PRO A 27 -2.54 -4.42 3.86
C PRO A 27 -1.98 -3.34 2.94
N ARG A 28 -1.20 -2.41 3.50
CA ARG A 28 -0.51 -1.38 2.71
C ARG A 28 0.58 -2.09 1.92
N LEU A 29 0.33 -2.36 0.64
CA LEU A 29 1.30 -2.99 -0.24
C LEU A 29 2.44 -1.99 -0.48
N ILE A 30 3.61 -2.32 0.07
CA ILE A 30 4.81 -1.51 -0.14
C ILE A 30 5.26 -1.72 -1.59
N CYS A 31 5.55 -0.62 -2.29
CA CYS A 31 6.10 -0.72 -3.63
C CYS A 31 7.50 -1.33 -3.57
N THR A 32 7.64 -2.58 -3.98
CA THR A 32 8.91 -3.33 -3.98
C THR A 32 9.99 -2.79 -4.93
N ARG A 33 9.66 -1.78 -5.76
CA ARG A 33 10.66 -1.15 -6.64
C ARG A 33 11.39 0.00 -5.96
N CYS A 34 10.73 0.68 -5.03
CA CYS A 34 11.31 1.82 -4.32
C CYS A 34 11.32 1.61 -2.81
N ASP A 35 11.03 0.39 -2.36
CA ASP A 35 10.95 -0.01 -0.94
C ASP A 35 10.15 0.95 -0.06
N GLY A 36 9.06 1.50 -0.60
CA GLY A 36 8.21 2.41 0.16
C GLY A 36 8.59 3.89 0.09
N THR A 37 9.75 4.24 -0.48
CA THR A 37 10.26 5.63 -0.52
C THR A 37 9.53 6.51 -1.53
N GLY A 38 8.96 5.91 -2.58
CA GLY A 38 8.37 6.64 -3.70
C GLY A 38 9.39 7.23 -4.68
N HIS A 39 10.69 7.07 -4.44
CA HIS A 39 11.75 7.57 -5.32
C HIS A 39 12.68 6.44 -5.78
N VAL A 40 13.32 6.63 -6.93
CA VAL A 40 14.36 5.73 -7.45
C VAL A 40 15.58 6.55 -7.82
N ASP A 41 16.76 6.00 -7.57
CA ASP A 41 18.05 6.50 -8.06
C ASP A 41 18.85 5.29 -8.55
N GLU A 42 18.61 4.93 -9.82
CA GLU A 42 19.21 3.77 -10.46
C GLU A 42 20.19 4.25 -11.54
N LYS A 43 21.38 3.65 -11.58
CA LYS A 43 22.40 3.93 -12.59
C LYS A 43 22.90 2.63 -13.20
N TRP A 44 22.88 2.53 -14.54
CA TRP A 44 23.39 1.35 -15.26
C TRP A 44 24.20 1.76 -16.48
N ALA A 45 25.10 0.89 -16.93
CA ALA A 45 25.97 1.16 -18.08
C ALA A 45 25.14 1.26 -19.37
N ASP A 46 25.48 2.23 -20.23
CA ASP A 46 24.85 2.40 -21.54
C ASP A 46 25.56 1.54 -22.59
N PRO A 47 24.91 0.49 -23.12
CA PRO A 47 25.53 -0.35 -24.16
C PRO A 47 25.74 0.40 -25.49
N SER A 48 25.07 1.55 -25.70
CA SER A 48 25.20 2.35 -26.92
C SER A 48 26.39 3.31 -26.91
N LYS A 49 27.01 3.57 -25.74
CA LYS A 49 28.16 4.47 -25.62
C LYS A 49 29.22 3.88 -24.68
N PRO A 50 30.45 3.59 -25.15
CA PRO A 50 31.52 3.14 -24.26
C PRO A 50 31.80 4.23 -23.20
N GLY A 51 31.59 3.91 -21.92
CA GLY A 51 31.71 4.84 -20.79
C GLY A 51 30.44 5.65 -20.48
N GLY A 52 29.37 5.47 -21.25
CA GLY A 52 28.07 6.08 -21.00
C GLY A 52 27.32 5.42 -19.84
N TRP A 53 26.47 6.21 -19.18
CA TRP A 53 25.62 5.75 -18.08
C TRP A 53 24.19 6.22 -18.31
N HIS A 54 23.23 5.30 -18.18
CA HIS A 54 21.84 5.63 -17.98
C HIS A 54 21.60 5.94 -16.51
N LYS A 55 20.82 6.98 -16.24
CA LYS A 55 20.41 7.37 -14.89
C LYS A 55 18.89 7.51 -14.86
N LEU A 56 18.25 6.84 -13.91
CA LEU A 56 16.85 7.00 -13.57
C LEU A 56 16.77 7.59 -12.17
N GLU A 57 16.56 8.90 -12.10
CA GLU A 57 16.40 9.63 -10.84
C GLU A 57 15.00 10.25 -10.77
N GLY A 58 14.40 10.19 -9.58
CA GLY A 58 13.17 10.90 -9.28
C GLY A 58 12.02 9.97 -8.93
N LYS A 59 10.83 10.28 -9.43
CA LYS A 59 9.59 9.62 -9.01
C LYS A 59 9.58 8.15 -9.44
N CYS A 60 9.36 7.23 -8.50
CA CYS A 60 9.26 5.81 -8.82
C CYS A 60 8.14 5.58 -9.86
N PRO A 61 8.45 5.04 -11.06
CA PRO A 61 7.47 4.90 -12.13
C PRO A 61 6.39 3.87 -11.81
N LYS A 62 6.72 2.87 -10.97
CA LYS A 62 5.80 1.80 -10.55
C LYS A 62 4.67 2.31 -9.65
N CYS A 63 5.01 3.05 -8.59
CA CYS A 63 4.00 3.58 -7.64
C CYS A 63 3.64 5.05 -7.88
N LYS A 64 4.14 5.66 -8.96
CA LYS A 64 3.97 7.10 -9.28
C LYS A 64 4.26 7.99 -8.05
N GLY A 65 5.31 7.66 -7.30
CA GLY A 65 5.77 8.40 -6.12
C GLY A 65 4.93 8.28 -4.85
N LYS A 66 3.96 7.36 -4.81
CA LYS A 66 3.18 7.10 -3.59
C LYS A 66 3.95 6.31 -2.53
N GLY A 67 4.96 5.53 -2.94
CA GLY A 67 5.70 4.59 -2.09
C GLY A 67 4.90 3.35 -1.69
N LYS A 68 3.59 3.49 -1.55
CA LYS A 68 2.63 2.46 -1.15
C LYS A 68 1.49 2.44 -2.17
N VAL A 69 1.00 1.25 -2.51
CA VAL A 69 -0.11 1.05 -3.46
C VAL A 69 -1.35 0.64 -2.71
#